data_AF-A0A674A407-F1
#
_entry.id   AF-A0A674A407-F1
#
_cell.length_a   1.000
_cell.length_b   1.000
_cell.length_c   1.000
_cell.angle_alpha   90.00
_cell.angle_beta   90.00
_cell.angle_gamma   90.00
#
_symmetry.space_group_name_H-M   'P 1'
#
loop_
_entity.id
_entity.type
_entity.pdbx_description
1 polymer ?
#
loop_
_entity_poly.entity_id
_entity_poly.type
_entity_poly.pdbx_seq_one_letter_code
_entity_poly.pdbx_strand_id
1 'polypeptide(L)'
;MWKDLSLEDCHRYALENAKDIIACVFDVKKTFIFSDLDYMGASPDFYRNVVKIQKHVTFNQVKGIFGFGESDCIGKIAIQAIFKGRKDVQCLIPCAIDQDPYFRMTRDVAPRIGYPKPALLHSTFFPALGHFVTTSDVNGAL
;
A
#
# COMPACT_ATOMS: atom_id res chain seq x y z
N MET A 1 2.46 13.13 -3.09
CA MET A 1 1.07 13.06 -3.63
C MET A 1 0.02 13.46 -2.61
N TRP A 2 0.12 13.01 -1.36
CA TRP A 2 -0.85 13.34 -0.29
C TRP A 2 -0.40 14.47 0.64
N LYS A 3 0.90 14.70 0.71
CA LYS A 3 1.55 15.79 1.44
C LYS A 3 2.33 16.65 0.44
N ASP A 4 2.54 17.91 0.81
CA ASP A 4 3.43 18.81 0.09
C ASP A 4 4.88 18.51 0.48
N LEU A 5 5.46 17.52 -0.21
CA LEU A 5 6.81 17.01 0.00
C LEU A 5 7.50 16.81 -1.35
N SER A 6 8.79 17.11 -1.40
CA SER A 6 9.62 16.78 -2.57
C SER A 6 9.78 15.26 -2.72
N LEU A 7 10.17 14.80 -3.91
CA LEU A 7 10.49 13.38 -4.12
C LEU A 7 11.72 12.95 -3.30
N GLU A 8 12.68 13.85 -3.13
CA GLU A 8 13.88 13.63 -2.31
C GLU A 8 13.51 13.44 -0.83
N ASP A 9 12.59 14.25 -0.31
CA ASP A 9 12.07 14.08 1.05
C ASP A 9 11.31 12.77 1.22
N CYS A 10 10.46 12.42 0.24
CA CYS A 10 9.74 11.15 0.26
C CYS A 10 10.71 9.96 0.29
N HIS A 11 11.77 10.01 -0.52
CA HIS A 11 12.80 8.97 -0.57
C HIS A 11 13.59 8.89 0.74
N ARG A 12 14.01 10.03 1.28
CA ARG A 12 14.69 10.12 2.58
C ARG A 12 13.82 9.53 3.71
N TYR A 13 12.54 9.89 3.80
CA TYR A 13 11.64 9.33 4.81
C TYR A 13 11.40 7.83 4.62
N ALA A 14 11.35 7.34 3.38
CA ALA A 14 11.25 5.90 3.13
C ALA A 14 12.48 5.14 3.67
N LEU A 15 13.69 5.72 3.51
CA LEU A 15 14.92 5.14 4.04
C LEU A 15 14.96 5.16 5.58
N GLU A 16 14.56 6.27 6.22
CA GLU A 16 14.53 6.36 7.68
C GLU A 16 13.50 5.39 8.28
N ASN A 17 12.27 5.35 7.74
CA ASN A 17 11.23 4.41 8.21
C ASN A 17 11.63 2.94 8.00
N ALA A 18 12.42 2.64 6.97
CA ALA A 18 12.93 1.29 6.75
C ALA A 18 13.86 0.84 7.90
N LYS A 19 14.60 1.75 8.54
CA LYS A 19 15.43 1.44 9.71
C LYS A 19 14.57 1.02 10.89
N ASP A 20 13.46 1.71 11.14
CA ASP A 20 12.51 1.37 12.21
C ASP A 20 11.87 -0.01 11.99
N ILE A 21 11.52 -0.33 10.73
CA ILE A 21 11.00 -1.66 10.37
C ILE A 21 12.07 -2.74 10.60
N ILE A 22 13.31 -2.50 10.18
CA ILE A 22 14.42 -3.45 10.37
C ILE A 22 14.69 -3.70 11.87
N ALA A 23 14.51 -2.67 12.70
CA ALA A 23 14.66 -2.79 14.16
C ALA A 23 13.66 -3.78 14.80
N CYS A 24 12.54 -4.11 14.14
CA CYS A 24 11.63 -5.19 14.55
C CYS A 24 12.17 -6.61 14.34
N VAL A 25 13.44 -6.77 13.94
CA VAL A 25 14.17 -8.05 13.88
C VAL A 25 13.63 -9.02 12.82
N PHE A 26 13.30 -8.50 11.64
CA PHE A 26 12.97 -9.33 10.49
C PHE A 26 14.19 -10.12 9.96
N ASP A 27 13.97 -11.35 9.48
CA ASP A 27 15.01 -12.15 8.81
C ASP A 27 15.38 -11.53 7.45
N VAL A 28 16.58 -10.97 7.35
CA VAL A 28 17.10 -10.30 6.13
C VAL A 28 17.08 -11.22 4.91
N LYS A 29 17.18 -12.55 5.09
CA LYS A 29 17.14 -13.50 3.96
C LYS A 29 15.74 -13.73 3.42
N LYS A 30 14.70 -13.39 4.19
CA LYS A 30 13.29 -13.63 3.86
C LYS A 30 12.49 -12.34 3.69
N THR A 31 13.08 -11.20 4.03
CA THR A 31 12.43 -9.89 3.99
C THR A 31 12.96 -9.05 2.85
N PHE A 32 12.03 -8.48 2.08
CA PHE A 32 12.33 -7.55 1.01
C PHE A 32 11.56 -6.25 1.26
N ILE A 33 12.29 -5.20 1.62
CA ILE A 33 11.76 -3.83 1.78
C ILE A 33 12.15 -3.04 0.53
N PHE A 34 11.23 -2.23 0.00
CA PHE A 34 11.46 -1.45 -1.21
C PHE A 34 10.77 -0.09 -1.14
N SER A 35 11.35 0.88 -1.85
CA SER A 35 10.72 2.17 -2.14
C SER A 35 9.96 2.04 -3.46
N ASP A 36 8.70 2.50 -3.50
CA ASP A 36 7.91 2.52 -4.74
C ASP A 36 8.59 3.32 -5.85
N LEU A 37 9.25 4.44 -5.51
CA LEU A 37 9.96 5.30 -6.47
C LEU A 37 11.11 4.54 -7.15
N ASP A 38 11.85 3.75 -6.40
CA ASP A 38 13.02 3.02 -6.92
C ASP A 38 12.61 1.72 -7.61
N TYR A 39 11.71 0.96 -6.98
CA TYR A 39 11.36 -0.38 -7.43
C TYR A 39 10.49 -0.38 -8.68
N MET A 40 9.67 0.66 -8.88
CA MET A 40 8.87 0.80 -10.10
C MET A 40 9.77 0.87 -11.35
N GLY A 41 10.91 1.57 -11.28
CA GLY A 41 11.88 1.65 -12.37
C GLY A 41 12.72 0.37 -12.53
N ALA A 42 12.97 -0.33 -11.42
CA ALA A 42 13.80 -1.54 -11.41
C ALA A 42 13.05 -2.84 -11.75
N SER A 43 11.72 -2.85 -11.71
CA SER A 43 10.90 -4.07 -11.84
C SER A 43 9.81 -3.95 -12.92
N PRO A 44 10.08 -4.41 -14.16
CA PRO A 44 9.10 -4.38 -15.25
C PRO A 44 7.81 -5.14 -14.92
N ASP A 45 7.91 -6.26 -14.19
CA ASP A 45 6.75 -7.07 -13.82
C ASP A 45 5.88 -6.40 -12.76
N PHE A 46 6.49 -5.63 -11.84
CA PHE A 46 5.74 -4.80 -10.89
C PHE A 46 4.89 -3.76 -11.63
N TYR A 47 5.49 -3.00 -12.54
CA TYR A 47 4.77 -2.01 -13.35
C TYR A 47 3.67 -2.64 -14.22
N ARG A 48 3.94 -3.79 -14.86
CA ARG A 48 2.93 -4.53 -15.64
C ARG A 48 1.73 -4.93 -14.79
N ASN A 49 1.92 -5.31 -13.53
CA ASN A 49 0.82 -5.64 -12.63
C ASN A 49 0.03 -4.40 -12.22
N VAL A 50 0.68 -3.27 -11.97
CA VAL A 50 0.01 -1.97 -11.73
C VAL A 50 -0.92 -1.65 -12.90
N VAL A 51 -0.42 -1.71 -14.14
CA VAL A 51 -1.21 -1.43 -15.34
C VAL A 51 -2.39 -2.40 -15.51
N LYS A 52 -2.19 -3.70 -15.24
CA LYS A 52 -3.28 -4.69 -15.26
C LYS A 52 -4.37 -4.35 -14.27
N ILE A 53 -4.01 -3.92 -13.05
CA ILE A 53 -5.00 -3.58 -12.04
C ILE A 53 -5.72 -2.28 -12.42
N GLN A 54 -5.00 -1.25 -12.83
CA GLN A 54 -5.57 0.02 -13.29
C GLN A 54 -6.57 -0.16 -14.44
N LYS A 55 -6.32 -1.08 -15.38
CA LYS A 55 -7.25 -1.40 -16.48
C LYS A 55 -8.61 -1.93 -16.00
N HIS A 56 -8.68 -2.53 -14.81
CA HIS A 56 -9.89 -3.17 -14.27
C HIS A 56 -10.55 -2.39 -13.14
N VAL A 57 -10.06 -1.17 -12.87
CA VAL A 57 -10.61 -0.27 -11.85
C VAL A 57 -11.04 1.03 -12.53
N THR A 58 -12.32 1.34 -12.39
CA THR A 58 -12.93 2.56 -12.95
C THR A 58 -12.87 3.71 -11.94
N PHE A 59 -12.96 4.95 -12.45
CA PHE A 59 -13.01 6.14 -11.60
C PHE A 59 -14.19 6.10 -10.60
N ASN A 60 -15.36 5.62 -11.04
CA ASN A 60 -16.53 5.47 -10.17
C ASN A 60 -16.27 4.51 -8.99
N GLN A 61 -15.48 3.45 -9.19
CA GLN A 61 -15.12 2.53 -8.11
C GLN A 61 -14.21 3.21 -7.09
N VAL A 62 -13.18 3.94 -7.53
CA VAL A 62 -12.26 4.60 -6.58
C VAL A 62 -12.92 5.79 -5.88
N LYS A 63 -13.86 6.48 -6.53
CA LYS A 63 -14.73 7.49 -5.90
C LYS A 63 -15.58 6.87 -4.79
N GLY A 64 -16.19 5.70 -5.04
CA GLY A 64 -17.02 5.01 -4.05
C GLY A 64 -16.23 4.39 -2.89
N ILE A 65 -15.00 3.92 -3.14
CA ILE A 65 -14.19 3.20 -2.14
C ILE A 65 -13.35 4.17 -1.29
N PHE A 66 -12.75 5.19 -1.90
CA PHE A 66 -11.80 6.09 -1.25
C PHE A 66 -12.29 7.54 -1.13
N GLY A 67 -13.43 7.89 -1.73
CA GLY A 67 -13.97 9.24 -1.69
C GLY A 67 -13.27 10.23 -2.64
N PHE A 68 -12.52 9.75 -3.64
CA PHE A 68 -11.81 10.63 -4.58
C PHE A 68 -12.75 11.48 -5.44
N GLY A 69 -12.36 12.74 -5.64
CA GLY A 69 -13.03 13.71 -6.49
C GLY A 69 -12.31 13.98 -7.82
N GLU A 70 -12.92 14.81 -8.66
CA GLU A 70 -12.35 15.22 -9.96
C GLU A 70 -11.15 16.17 -9.81
N SER A 71 -11.00 16.80 -8.65
CA SER A 71 -9.87 17.66 -8.30
C SER A 71 -8.67 16.90 -7.72
N ASP A 72 -8.80 15.60 -7.44
CA ASP A 72 -7.70 14.79 -6.96
C ASP A 72 -6.71 14.45 -8.09
N CYS A 73 -5.43 14.46 -7.77
CA CYS A 73 -4.42 14.07 -8.75
C CYS A 73 -4.52 12.58 -9.07
N ILE A 74 -4.39 12.24 -10.36
CA ILE A 74 -4.51 10.85 -10.86
C ILE A 74 -3.54 9.88 -10.18
N GLY A 75 -2.42 10.38 -9.65
CA GLY A 75 -1.45 9.58 -8.91
C GLY A 75 -2.02 8.99 -7.60
N LYS A 76 -2.99 9.64 -6.96
CA LYS A 76 -3.66 9.10 -5.75
C LYS A 76 -4.48 7.84 -6.03
N ILE A 77 -4.80 7.59 -7.30
CA ILE A 77 -5.55 6.42 -7.77
C ILE A 77 -4.61 5.20 -8.00
N ALA A 78 -3.32 5.30 -7.62
CA ALA A 78 -2.36 4.20 -7.74
C ALA A 78 -2.70 3.02 -6.81
N ILE A 79 -2.60 1.81 -7.34
CA ILE A 79 -3.03 0.57 -6.67
C ILE A 79 -1.81 -0.28 -6.35
N GLN A 80 -1.74 -0.79 -5.13
CA GLN A 80 -0.64 -1.63 -4.67
C GLN A 80 -0.67 -2.99 -5.38
N ALA A 81 0.39 -3.29 -6.15
CA ALA A 81 0.48 -4.50 -6.98
C ALA A 81 1.59 -5.44 -6.48
N ILE A 82 1.28 -6.30 -5.51
CA ILE A 82 2.28 -7.14 -4.85
C ILE A 82 2.29 -8.56 -5.46
N PHE A 83 2.72 -8.71 -6.71
CA PHE A 83 2.90 -10.04 -7.32
C PHE A 83 4.30 -10.17 -7.93
N LYS A 84 5.18 -10.95 -7.30
CA LYS A 84 6.57 -11.18 -7.71
C LYS A 84 6.70 -12.26 -8.80
N GLY A 85 6.16 -12.01 -9.99
CA GLY A 85 6.34 -12.82 -11.21
C GLY A 85 5.65 -14.19 -11.22
N ARG A 86 5.64 -14.89 -10.08
CA ARG A 86 4.87 -16.11 -9.80
C ARG A 86 3.42 -15.73 -9.51
N LYS A 87 2.48 -16.35 -10.23
CA LYS A 87 1.03 -16.06 -10.10
C LYS A 87 0.31 -17.01 -9.14
N ASP A 88 0.99 -18.06 -8.68
CA ASP A 88 0.44 -19.16 -7.89
C ASP A 88 0.73 -19.04 -6.39
N VAL A 89 1.55 -18.06 -5.99
CA VAL A 89 1.91 -17.85 -4.59
C VAL A 89 0.80 -17.10 -3.88
N GLN A 90 0.25 -17.72 -2.82
CA GLN A 90 -0.73 -17.07 -1.96
C GLN A 90 -0.09 -15.87 -1.24
N CYS A 91 -0.76 -14.71 -1.31
CA CYS A 91 -0.38 -13.51 -0.56
C CYS A 91 -1.20 -13.43 0.73
N LEU A 92 -0.54 -13.14 1.86
CA LEU A 92 -1.15 -12.81 3.14
C LEU A 92 -0.73 -11.39 3.52
N ILE A 93 -1.69 -10.55 3.86
CA ILE A 93 -1.48 -9.14 4.17
C ILE A 93 -1.94 -8.87 5.60
N PRO A 94 -1.01 -8.72 6.56
CA PRO A 94 -1.31 -8.22 7.88
C PRO A 94 -1.43 -6.68 7.83
N CYS A 95 -2.56 -6.11 8.23
CA CYS A 95 -2.77 -4.67 8.25
C CYS A 95 -3.81 -4.26 9.29
N ALA A 96 -3.82 -2.98 9.66
CA ALA A 96 -4.94 -2.39 10.38
C ALA A 96 -6.18 -2.30 9.46
N ILE A 97 -7.37 -2.27 10.07
CA ILE A 97 -8.66 -2.36 9.36
C ILE A 97 -8.93 -1.17 8.41
N ASP A 98 -8.29 -0.03 8.61
CA ASP A 98 -8.37 1.14 7.73
C ASP A 98 -7.80 0.90 6.32
N GLN A 99 -6.97 -0.14 6.15
CA GLN A 99 -6.41 -0.51 4.84
C GLN A 99 -7.31 -1.47 4.04
N ASP A 100 -8.37 -2.02 4.64
CA ASP A 100 -9.30 -2.96 3.98
C ASP A 100 -9.86 -2.45 2.63
N PRO A 101 -10.22 -1.16 2.45
CA PRO A 101 -10.73 -0.66 1.17
C PRO A 101 -9.78 -0.93 -0.02
N TYR A 102 -8.46 -0.82 0.17
CA TYR A 102 -7.47 -1.12 -0.86
C TYR A 102 -7.43 -2.60 -1.23
N PHE A 103 -7.46 -3.48 -0.23
CA PHE A 103 -7.34 -4.91 -0.46
C PHE A 103 -8.65 -5.54 -0.89
N ARG A 104 -9.79 -4.98 -0.49
CA ARG A 104 -11.11 -5.35 -1.02
C ARG A 104 -11.17 -5.13 -2.53
N MET A 105 -10.77 -3.94 -3.00
CA MET A 105 -10.66 -3.65 -4.43
C MET A 105 -9.68 -4.62 -5.13
N THR A 106 -8.53 -4.87 -4.52
CA THR A 106 -7.53 -5.81 -5.07
C THR A 106 -8.10 -7.23 -5.21
N ARG A 107 -8.88 -7.70 -4.24
CA ARG A 107 -9.55 -9.01 -4.25
C ARG A 107 -10.63 -9.12 -5.33
N ASP A 108 -11.27 -8.02 -5.70
CA ASP A 108 -12.26 -7.98 -6.79
C ASP A 108 -11.59 -8.03 -8.17
N VAL A 109 -10.39 -7.46 -8.29
CA VAL A 109 -9.60 -7.44 -9.54
C VAL A 109 -8.80 -8.73 -9.75
N ALA A 110 -8.20 -9.29 -8.70
CA ALA A 110 -7.32 -10.48 -8.78
C ALA A 110 -7.85 -11.63 -9.67
N PRO A 111 -9.11 -12.11 -9.55
CA PRO A 111 -9.60 -13.19 -10.41
C PRO A 111 -9.72 -12.77 -11.90
N ARG A 112 -9.95 -11.49 -12.20
CA ARG A 112 -10.06 -10.97 -13.58
C ARG A 112 -8.71 -10.96 -14.31
N ILE A 113 -7.62 -10.89 -13.56
CA ILE A 113 -6.25 -10.89 -14.08
C ILE A 113 -5.51 -12.21 -13.86
N GLY A 114 -6.22 -13.26 -13.42
CA GLY A 114 -5.70 -14.62 -13.26
C GLY A 114 -4.77 -14.80 -12.06
N TYR A 115 -5.01 -14.07 -10.96
CA TYR A 115 -4.27 -14.21 -9.70
C TYR A 115 -5.19 -14.69 -8.56
N PRO A 116 -4.65 -15.41 -7.56
CA PRO A 116 -5.38 -15.74 -6.34
C PRO A 116 -5.69 -14.46 -5.56
N LYS A 117 -6.83 -14.46 -4.86
CA LYS A 117 -7.21 -13.35 -3.99
C LYS A 117 -6.24 -13.31 -2.79
N PRO A 118 -5.69 -12.14 -2.42
CA PRO A 118 -4.90 -12.04 -1.20
C PRO A 118 -5.75 -12.35 0.03
N ALA A 119 -5.17 -13.01 1.01
CA ALA A 119 -5.74 -13.20 2.34
C ALA A 119 -5.37 -12.01 3.23
N LEU A 120 -6.25 -11.67 4.18
CA LEU A 120 -6.10 -10.52 5.06
C LEU A 120 -6.13 -10.98 6.51
N LEU A 121 -5.25 -10.40 7.33
CA LEU A 121 -5.27 -10.52 8.78
C LEU A 121 -5.37 -9.11 9.37
N HIS A 122 -6.51 -8.79 9.97
CA HIS A 122 -6.78 -7.44 10.46
C HIS A 122 -6.39 -7.28 11.93
N SER A 123 -5.64 -6.22 12.24
CA SER A 123 -5.44 -5.76 13.61
C SER A 123 -6.49 -4.72 14.01
N THR A 124 -6.81 -4.66 15.30
CA THR A 124 -7.52 -3.51 15.89
C THR A 124 -6.59 -2.30 15.95
N PHE A 125 -7.16 -1.10 16.09
CA PHE A 125 -6.36 0.11 16.25
C PHE A 125 -5.68 0.15 17.62
N PHE A 126 -4.49 0.75 17.67
CA PHE A 126 -3.84 1.07 18.93
C PHE A 126 -4.57 2.26 19.59
N PRO A 127 -5.00 2.14 20.86
CA PRO A 127 -5.70 3.21 21.54
C PRO A 127 -4.72 4.36 21.82
N ALA A 128 -5.11 5.59 21.49
CA ALA A 128 -4.41 6.79 21.94
C ALA A 128 -4.80 7.14 23.36
N LEU A 129 -4.11 8.14 23.93
CA LEU A 129 -4.43 8.75 25.21
C LEU A 129 -5.82 9.44 25.23
N GLY A 130 -6.53 9.53 24.08
CA GLY A 130 -7.92 10.02 23.97
C GLY A 130 -8.74 9.48 22.77
N HIS A 131 -8.11 9.17 21.63
CA HIS A 131 -8.74 8.59 20.42
C HIS A 131 -7.90 7.46 19.77
N PHE A 132 -7.71 7.42 18.44
CA PHE A 132 -6.79 6.50 17.76
C PHE A 132 -5.42 7.16 17.57
N VAL A 133 -4.32 6.40 17.68
CA VAL A 133 -2.98 6.98 17.53
C VAL A 133 -2.74 7.36 16.07
N THR A 134 -2.45 8.65 15.84
CA THR A 134 -1.94 9.14 14.56
C THR A 134 -0.75 10.06 14.85
N THR A 135 0.29 10.02 14.00
CA THR A 135 1.44 10.93 14.14
C THR A 135 1.10 12.38 13.80
N SER A 136 -0.08 12.63 13.24
CA SER A 136 -0.66 13.98 13.06
C SER A 136 -1.19 14.58 14.36
N ASP A 137 -1.54 13.76 15.36
CA ASP A 137 -1.90 14.22 16.70
C ASP A 137 -0.72 14.03 17.64
N VAL A 138 0.11 15.08 17.75
CA VAL A 138 1.34 15.07 18.56
C VAL A 138 1.09 14.85 20.06
N ASN A 139 -0.15 15.05 20.53
CA ASN A 139 -0.52 14.80 21.93
C ASN A 139 -1.10 13.38 22.13
N GLY A 140 -1.44 12.69 21.03
CA GLY A 140 -2.04 11.36 21.03
C GLY A 140 -1.06 10.22 20.75
N ALA A 141 0.17 10.52 20.32
CA ALA A 141 1.23 9.55 20.06
C ALA A 141 2.24 9.50 21.23
N LEU A 142 2.68 8.30 21.60
CA LEU A 142 3.75 8.04 22.58
C LEU A 142 5.13 8.07 21.92
#